data_AF-A0A6V7JFH5-F1
#
_entry.id   AF-A0A6V7JFH5-F1
#
_cell.length_a   1.000
_cell.length_b   1.000
_cell.length_c   1.000
_cell.angle_alpha   90.00
_cell.angle_beta   90.00
_cell.angle_gamma   90.00
#
_symmetry.space_group_name_H-M   'P 1'
#
loop_
_entity.id
_entity.type
_entity.pdbx_description
1 polymer ?
#
loop_
_entity_poly.entity_id
_entity_poly.type
_entity_poly.pdbx_seq_one_letter_code
_entity_poly.pdbx_strand_id
1 'polypeptide(L)'
;KLTDMFRRVPEDKFINVASKKEARLGIHDLFEKYEWVTILGESLYATGYTLWGVSSDGVQQPDNAGGNEDCANLMIDNGGMNDVRCDVSYGFFCEIDVTSLI
;
A
#
# COMPACT_ATOMS: atom_id res chain seq x y z
N LYS A 1 -11.57 -6.27 7.76
CA LYS A 1 -10.63 -5.21 7.29
C LYS A 1 -9.63 -5.85 6.31
N LEU A 2 -8.94 -5.08 5.47
CA LEU A 2 -7.91 -5.63 4.55
C LEU A 2 -6.83 -6.43 5.30
N THR A 3 -6.43 -5.98 6.49
CA THR A 3 -5.50 -6.69 7.37
C THR A 3 -6.00 -8.08 7.78
N ASP A 4 -7.29 -8.25 8.04
CA ASP A 4 -7.87 -9.56 8.35
C ASP A 4 -7.88 -10.48 7.14
N MET A 5 -8.13 -9.93 5.94
CA MET A 5 -8.11 -10.68 4.69
C MET A 5 -6.70 -11.19 4.38
N PHE A 6 -5.68 -10.35 4.56
CA PHE A 6 -4.28 -10.73 4.38
C PHE A 6 -3.86 -11.88 5.32
N ARG A 7 -4.26 -11.80 6.60
CA ARG A 7 -3.96 -12.82 7.62
C ARG A 7 -4.63 -14.18 7.37
N ARG A 8 -5.58 -14.28 6.43
CA ARG A 8 -6.15 -15.58 6.02
C ARG A 8 -5.19 -16.38 5.14
N VAL A 9 -4.22 -15.72 4.52
CA VAL A 9 -3.20 -16.38 3.70
C VAL A 9 -2.09 -16.89 4.61
N PRO A 10 -1.80 -18.21 4.61
CA PRO A 10 -0.69 -18.76 5.39
C PRO A 10 0.65 -18.15 4.96
N GLU A 11 1.54 -17.88 5.93
CA GLU A 11 2.80 -17.17 5.67
C GLU A 11 3.74 -17.91 4.68
N ASP A 12 3.61 -19.23 4.53
CA ASP A 12 4.37 -20.03 3.58
C ASP A 12 3.93 -19.81 2.12
N LYS A 13 2.77 -19.19 1.89
CA LYS A 13 2.26 -18.88 0.55
C LYS A 13 2.81 -17.59 -0.04
N PHE A 14 3.44 -16.74 0.76
CA PHE A 14 4.15 -15.56 0.26
C PHE A 14 5.54 -15.96 -0.20
N ILE A 15 5.72 -16.07 -1.52
CA ILE A 15 6.97 -16.48 -2.18
C ILE A 15 7.61 -15.24 -2.81
N ASN A 16 8.92 -15.06 -2.63
CA ASN A 16 9.72 -13.98 -3.21
C ASN A 16 9.20 -12.56 -2.90
N VAL A 17 8.66 -12.34 -1.70
CA VAL A 17 8.25 -11.00 -1.23
C VAL A 17 9.27 -10.42 -0.25
N ALA A 18 9.44 -9.10 -0.25
CA ALA A 18 10.34 -8.40 0.66
C ALA A 18 9.81 -8.37 2.10
N SER A 19 8.48 -8.34 2.27
CA SER A 19 7.83 -8.36 3.58
C SER A 19 6.57 -9.21 3.54
N LYS A 20 6.36 -10.01 4.60
CA LYS A 20 5.12 -10.75 4.87
C LYS A 20 4.17 -9.97 5.80
N LYS A 21 4.50 -8.71 6.08
CA LYS A 21 3.74 -7.82 6.97
C LYS A 21 3.26 -6.56 6.26
N GLU A 22 3.39 -6.53 4.95
CA GLU A 22 2.96 -5.45 4.09
C GLU A 22 2.30 -6.01 2.83
N ALA A 23 1.37 -5.24 2.30
CA ALA A 23 0.69 -5.57 1.07
C ALA A 23 0.52 -4.34 0.19
N ARG A 24 0.87 -4.47 -1.10
CA ARG A 24 0.68 -3.44 -2.12
C ARG A 24 -0.78 -3.02 -2.21
N LEU A 25 -0.99 -1.71 -2.16
CA LEU A 25 -2.22 -1.05 -2.57
C LEU A 25 -2.03 -0.49 -3.99
N GLY A 26 -3.11 -0.34 -4.74
CA GLY A 26 -3.08 0.33 -6.03
C GLY A 26 -2.97 1.84 -5.90
N ILE A 27 -1.99 2.35 -5.15
CA ILE A 27 -1.79 3.78 -4.82
C ILE A 27 -0.32 4.17 -5.05
N HIS A 28 -0.08 5.32 -5.68
CA HIS A 28 1.26 5.82 -6.01
C HIS A 28 1.31 7.35 -6.13
N ASP A 29 2.50 7.94 -6.17
CA ASP A 29 2.73 9.37 -6.47
C ASP A 29 3.61 9.58 -7.74
N LEU A 30 3.70 8.55 -8.60
CA LEU A 30 4.51 8.56 -9.83
C LEU A 30 4.18 9.67 -10.85
N PHE A 31 2.97 10.23 -10.85
CA PHE A 31 2.59 11.31 -11.78
C PHE A 31 3.10 12.67 -11.31
N GLU A 32 3.03 12.92 -10.00
CA GLU A 32 3.47 14.15 -9.36
C GLU A 32 3.84 13.84 -7.91
N LYS A 33 5.06 14.19 -7.51
CA LYS A 33 5.58 13.85 -6.18
C LYS A 33 4.69 14.42 -5.08
N TYR A 34 4.41 13.59 -4.08
CA TYR A 34 3.52 13.86 -2.96
C TYR A 34 2.02 13.96 -3.31
N GLU A 35 1.64 13.82 -4.59
CA GLU A 35 0.25 13.69 -5.02
C GLU A 35 -0.12 12.21 -5.19
N TRP A 36 -0.66 11.64 -4.12
CA TRP A 36 -1.04 10.23 -4.07
C TRP A 36 -2.36 9.97 -4.80
N VAL A 37 -2.30 9.12 -5.81
CA VAL A 37 -3.44 8.72 -6.65
C VAL A 37 -3.59 7.20 -6.68
N THR A 38 -4.78 6.72 -7.02
CA THR A 38 -4.98 5.31 -7.37
C THR A 38 -4.31 4.98 -8.70
N ILE A 39 -4.15 3.69 -9.03
CA ILE A 39 -3.69 3.25 -10.37
C ILE A 39 -4.63 3.70 -11.52
N LEU A 40 -5.83 4.17 -11.20
CA LEU A 40 -6.79 4.75 -12.15
C LEU A 40 -6.68 6.28 -12.23
N GLY A 41 -5.76 6.89 -11.48
CA GLY A 41 -5.54 8.34 -11.44
C GLY A 41 -6.48 9.10 -10.51
N GLU A 42 -7.22 8.41 -9.64
CA GLU A 42 -8.14 9.06 -8.71
C GLU A 42 -7.38 9.61 -7.51
N SER A 43 -7.60 10.89 -7.16
CA SER A 43 -6.92 11.53 -6.04
C SER A 43 -7.32 10.88 -4.71
N LEU A 44 -6.33 10.39 -3.96
CA LEU A 44 -6.57 9.88 -2.61
C LEU A 44 -7.03 11.00 -1.68
N TYR A 45 -6.45 12.20 -1.82
CA TYR A 45 -6.85 13.39 -1.07
C TYR A 45 -8.34 13.71 -1.25
N ALA A 46 -8.87 13.60 -2.47
CA ALA A 46 -10.28 13.84 -2.75
C ALA A 46 -11.24 12.87 -2.04
N THR A 47 -10.76 11.69 -1.63
CA THR A 47 -11.55 10.74 -0.84
C THR A 47 -11.63 11.08 0.65
N GLY A 48 -10.80 12.01 1.14
CA GLY A 48 -10.64 12.31 2.57
C GLY A 48 -9.83 11.25 3.34
N TYR A 49 -9.25 10.25 2.67
CA TYR A 49 -8.42 9.23 3.30
C TYR A 49 -7.00 9.73 3.57
N THR A 50 -6.55 9.64 4.82
CA THR A 50 -5.25 10.18 5.26
C THR A 50 -4.48 9.25 6.20
N LEU A 51 -4.81 7.96 6.24
CA LEU A 51 -4.20 7.03 7.21
C LEU A 51 -2.84 6.50 6.74
N TRP A 52 -1.81 7.31 6.95
CA TRP A 52 -0.41 6.89 6.92
C TRP A 52 0.01 6.34 8.28
N GLY A 53 0.81 5.28 8.28
CA GLY A 53 1.23 4.66 9.53
C GLY A 53 2.57 5.19 10.04
N VAL A 54 3.01 4.54 11.11
CA VAL A 54 4.33 4.76 11.71
C VAL A 54 5.10 3.45 11.59
N SER A 55 6.30 3.50 11.02
CA SER A 55 7.18 2.34 10.87
C SER A 55 7.65 1.79 12.23
N SER A 56 8.25 0.60 12.25
CA SER A 56 8.67 -0.05 13.49
C SER A 56 9.77 0.69 14.27
N ASP A 57 10.52 1.56 13.60
CA ASP A 57 11.53 2.46 14.18
C ASP A 57 10.95 3.85 14.56
N GLY A 58 9.64 4.05 14.42
CA GLY A 58 8.95 5.26 14.89
C GLY A 58 8.88 6.40 13.86
N VAL A 59 9.14 6.13 12.58
CA VAL A 59 9.11 7.14 11.51
C VAL A 59 7.70 7.26 10.94
N GLN A 60 7.21 8.49 10.86
CA GLN A 60 5.92 8.82 10.26
C GLN A 60 6.01 8.72 8.74
N GLN A 61 5.06 8.00 8.14
CA GLN A 61 4.95 7.83 6.69
C GLN A 61 4.04 8.92 6.06
N PRO A 62 4.19 9.24 4.76
CA PRO A 62 5.26 8.74 3.89
C PRO A 62 6.60 9.45 4.17
N ASP A 63 7.71 8.71 4.20
CA ASP A 63 9.04 9.23 4.56
C ASP A 63 10.03 9.31 3.39
N ASN A 64 9.67 8.73 2.23
CA ASN A 64 10.45 8.65 1.02
C ASN A 64 11.90 8.17 1.28
N ALA A 65 12.07 7.07 2.01
CA ALA A 65 13.37 6.57 2.40
C ALA A 65 14.27 6.29 1.18
N GLY A 66 15.44 6.93 1.15
CA GLY A 66 16.36 6.82 0.00
C GLY A 66 15.90 7.56 -1.27
N GLY A 67 14.80 8.33 -1.20
CA GLY A 67 14.35 9.24 -2.25
C GLY A 67 13.67 8.58 -3.45
N ASN A 68 13.17 7.34 -3.31
CA ASN A 68 12.59 6.57 -4.41
C ASN A 68 11.43 5.66 -3.96
N GLU A 69 10.57 6.13 -3.08
CA GLU A 69 9.43 5.37 -2.55
C GLU A 69 8.11 5.95 -3.01
N ASP A 70 7.67 5.50 -4.19
CA ASP A 70 6.59 6.17 -4.93
C ASP A 70 5.30 5.36 -4.98
N CYS A 71 5.24 4.25 -4.24
CA CYS A 71 4.09 3.35 -4.24
C CYS A 71 3.71 2.97 -2.81
N ALA A 72 2.42 2.88 -2.50
CA ALA A 72 1.96 2.63 -1.15
C ALA A 72 1.71 1.14 -0.85
N ASN A 73 2.05 0.73 0.36
CA ASN A 73 1.73 -0.54 0.97
C ASN A 73 0.86 -0.33 2.21
N LEU A 74 -0.07 -1.25 2.46
CA LEU A 74 -0.73 -1.39 3.76
C LEU A 74 0.19 -2.13 4.72
N MET A 75 0.52 -1.51 5.85
CA MET A 75 1.17 -2.19 6.98
C MET A 75 0.15 -3.02 7.74
N ILE A 76 0.39 -4.32 7.86
CA ILE A 76 -0.57 -5.25 8.46
C ILE A 76 -0.66 -5.06 9.99
N ASP A 77 0.43 -4.64 10.63
CA ASP A 77 0.53 -4.54 12.09
C ASP A 77 -0.26 -3.35 12.66
N ASN A 78 -0.29 -2.20 11.98
CA ASN A 78 -1.00 -0.99 12.44
C ASN A 78 -2.17 -0.55 11.51
N GLY A 79 -2.27 -1.10 10.30
CA GLY A 79 -3.31 -0.77 9.32
C GLY A 79 -3.13 0.56 8.60
N GLY A 80 -2.02 1.28 8.82
CA GLY A 80 -1.66 2.49 8.09
C GLY A 80 -0.86 2.19 6.83
N MET A 81 -0.71 3.20 5.97
CA MET A 81 0.10 3.07 4.75
C MET A 81 1.58 3.39 5.00
N ASN A 82 2.43 2.70 4.24
CA ASN A 82 3.87 2.94 4.10
C ASN A 82 4.14 3.25 2.62
N ASP A 83 4.91 4.29 2.29
CA ASP A 83 5.49 4.39 0.96
C ASP A 83 6.67 3.45 0.86
N VAL A 84 6.80 2.79 -0.29
CA VAL A 84 7.92 1.90 -0.58
C VAL A 84 8.26 2.01 -2.06
N ARG A 85 9.47 1.57 -2.40
CA ARG A 85 9.89 1.46 -3.80
C ARG A 85 8.91 0.62 -4.64
N CYS A 86 8.60 1.10 -5.84
CA CYS A 86 7.66 0.44 -6.74
C CYS A 86 8.15 -0.90 -7.29
N ASP A 87 9.46 -1.10 -7.39
CA ASP A 87 10.11 -2.29 -7.97
C ASP A 87 10.25 -3.46 -6.98
N VAL A 88 9.88 -3.26 -5.71
CA VAL A 88 9.98 -4.29 -4.68
C VAL A 88 8.70 -5.15 -4.64
N SER A 89 8.89 -6.47 -4.58
CA SER A 89 7.78 -7.44 -4.58
C SER A 89 7.14 -7.57 -3.19
N TYR A 90 5.80 -7.48 -3.15
CA TYR A 90 4.97 -7.68 -1.97
C TYR A 90 3.74 -8.52 -2.33
N GLY A 91 3.03 -9.05 -1.32
CA GLY A 91 1.64 -9.45 -1.52
C GLY A 91 0.80 -8.24 -1.93
N PHE A 92 -0.36 -8.44 -2.55
CA PHE A 92 -1.17 -7.32 -3.05
C PHE A 92 -2.67 -7.60 -2.90
N PHE A 93 -3.44 -6.53 -2.91
CA PHE A 93 -4.89 -6.59 -2.98
C PHE A 93 -5.38 -6.24 -4.37
N CYS A 94 -6.38 -6.98 -4.85
CA CYS A 94 -7.18 -6.59 -6.00
C CYS A 94 -8.52 -6.06 -5.52
N GLU A 95 -9.02 -5.07 -6.22
CA GLU A 95 -10.38 -4.58 -6.10
C GLU A 95 -11.08 -4.72 -7.45
N ILE A 96 -12.35 -5.08 -7.42
CA ILE A 96 -13.21 -5.11 -8.59
C ILE A 96 -14.50 -4.37 -8.24
N ASP A 97 -14.91 -3.45 -9.11
CA ASP A 97 -16.22 -2.84 -8.99
C ASP A 97 -17.27 -3.90 -9.35
N VAL A 98 -18.18 -4.18 -8.41
CA VAL A 98 -19.29 -5.10 -8.61
C VAL A 98 -20.21 -4.69 -9.76
N THR A 99 -20.24 -3.40 -10.13
CA THR A 99 -20.98 -2.93 -11.31
C THR A 99 -20.33 -3.32 -12.63
N SER A 100 -19.03 -3.62 -12.63
CA SER A 100 -18.30 -4.09 -13.82
C SER A 100 -18.56 -5.57 -14.14
N LEU A 101 -19.35 -6.28 -13.33
CA LEU A 101 -19.67 -7.70 -13.46
C LEU A 101 -21.09 -7.97 -14.00
N ILE A 102 -21.85 -6.92 -14.33
CA ILE A 102 -23.27 -6.98 -14.71
C ILE A 102 -23.43 -6.67 -16.20
#